data_AF-A0A8X6M7Z4-F1
#
_entry.id   AF-A0A8X6M7Z4-F1
#
_cell.length_a   1.000
_cell.length_b   1.000
_cell.length_c   1.000
_cell.angle_alpha   90.00
_cell.angle_beta   90.00
_cell.angle_gamma   90.00
#
_symmetry.space_group_name_H-M   'P 1'
#
loop_
_entity.id
_entity.type
_entity.pdbx_description
1 polymer ?
#
loop_
_entity_poly.entity_id
_entity_poly.type
_entity_poly.pdbx_seq_one_letter_code
_entity_poly.pdbx_strand_id
1 'polypeptide(L)'
;LCQLTAAFSDGFRQLYATQMTAASTLECSDTIIEVVSQTDDFDMESNTGNLAEQLQSLTFHKRIELLQLIMKNLHFLLQRIQALYQVMDDTLEVAAGYISNINTDENFHRCHTLHLMETEVMISEQDYLKIKPNLKDVLCSVCDHAHDSCAKLLSPKNKDGSLDKLTMPEFLILAKSIEEFQQRSEEISGKQSTSLRLFLQSQVSCFVMKFHEERKVKLTLILENEQWKQADVPMEFQELVNNIISTGCITSIKKNAEDNRRDPQPYLVVNGENFAVCGTALMLFKMIIEYCQCAEELPMLTPDLANRVVELLKAFNSRTCQLVLGAGALQLVGLKTITTKHLALTSRCLNLIVYFIPYVKNHFQSKIPVKQQKLDKQFDQVTKIYLEHIREISHKLESIISDMFEAQLRKWEVKAPVPSPSFTAISKQLTKVHEFVHNVLTPEELNTIFHRVNNNFKSKLRDHLARLQVNNDGGPQHGLVTQELTFYIQNLKKLKVPCDFNTNDLWQSR
;
A
#
# COMPACT_ATOMS: atom_id res chain seq x y z
N LEU A 1 -40.48 -23.65 46.65
CA LEU A 1 -39.02 -23.49 46.84
C LEU A 1 -38.28 -23.40 45.52
N CYS A 2 -38.30 -24.39 44.61
CA CYS A 2 -37.63 -24.31 43.29
C CYS A 2 -38.05 -23.12 42.38
N GLN A 3 -39.33 -22.71 42.41
CA GLN A 3 -39.77 -21.51 41.65
C GLN A 3 -39.37 -20.19 42.32
N LEU A 4 -39.19 -20.20 43.65
CA LEU A 4 -38.72 -19.04 44.43
C LEU A 4 -37.21 -18.87 44.28
N THR A 5 -36.44 -19.96 44.26
CA THR A 5 -34.99 -19.93 43.96
C THR A 5 -34.72 -19.52 42.52
N ALA A 6 -35.54 -19.95 41.54
CA ALA A 6 -35.42 -19.50 40.15
C ALA A 6 -35.75 -18.00 39.99
N ALA A 7 -36.83 -17.50 40.59
CA ALA A 7 -37.20 -16.08 40.54
C ALA A 7 -36.20 -15.19 41.32
N PHE A 8 -35.66 -15.68 42.43
CA PHE A 8 -34.61 -14.99 43.19
C PHE A 8 -33.27 -15.02 42.44
N SER A 9 -32.95 -16.11 41.73
CA SER A 9 -31.80 -16.21 40.82
C SER A 9 -31.87 -15.20 39.69
N ASP A 10 -33.03 -15.10 39.00
CA ASP A 10 -33.19 -14.17 37.87
C ASP A 10 -33.23 -12.71 38.36
N GLY A 11 -33.94 -12.42 39.46
CA GLY A 11 -33.98 -11.09 40.07
C GLY A 11 -32.61 -10.64 40.60
N PHE A 12 -31.88 -11.54 41.27
CA PHE A 12 -30.52 -11.29 41.74
C PHE A 12 -29.55 -11.09 40.56
N ARG A 13 -29.63 -11.92 39.52
CA ARG A 13 -28.85 -11.77 38.29
C ARG A 13 -29.05 -10.39 37.68
N GLN A 14 -30.30 -9.97 37.50
CA GLN A 14 -30.63 -8.70 36.86
C GLN A 14 -30.18 -7.51 37.73
N LEU A 15 -30.38 -7.58 39.05
CA LEU A 15 -29.92 -6.55 39.97
C LEU A 15 -28.39 -6.44 40.01
N TYR A 16 -27.69 -7.58 40.11
CA TYR A 16 -26.24 -7.65 40.16
C TYR A 16 -25.62 -7.17 38.85
N ALA A 17 -26.13 -7.61 37.70
CA ALA A 17 -25.71 -7.09 36.39
C ALA A 17 -25.95 -5.58 36.25
N THR A 18 -27.11 -5.08 36.69
CA THR A 18 -27.43 -3.65 36.67
C THR A 18 -26.49 -2.83 37.57
N GLN A 19 -26.17 -3.31 38.77
CA GLN A 19 -25.23 -2.64 39.67
C GLN A 19 -23.81 -2.62 39.11
N MET A 20 -23.34 -3.73 38.54
CA MET A 20 -21.97 -3.80 38.00
C MET A 20 -21.79 -3.00 36.71
N THR A 21 -22.82 -2.93 35.86
CA THR A 21 -22.83 -2.04 34.69
C THR A 21 -22.91 -0.56 35.08
N ALA A 22 -23.68 -0.22 36.12
CA ALA A 22 -23.70 1.13 36.68
C ALA A 22 -22.32 1.51 37.25
N ALA A 23 -21.68 0.62 38.01
CA ALA A 23 -20.32 0.83 38.53
C ALA A 23 -19.30 1.09 37.41
N SER A 24 -19.36 0.32 36.31
CA SER A 24 -18.50 0.53 35.14
C SER A 24 -18.69 1.90 34.47
N THR A 25 -19.94 2.39 34.46
CA THR A 25 -20.28 3.71 33.90
C THR A 25 -19.81 4.84 34.81
N LEU A 26 -19.94 4.66 36.13
CA LEU A 26 -19.46 5.60 37.13
C LEU A 26 -17.93 5.72 37.06
N GLU A 27 -17.22 4.59 37.03
CA GLU A 27 -15.76 4.55 36.95
C GLU A 27 -15.22 5.33 35.74
N CYS A 28 -15.86 5.17 34.57
CA CYS A 28 -15.53 5.97 33.39
C CYS A 28 -15.73 7.46 33.65
N SER A 29 -16.87 7.84 34.24
CA SER A 29 -17.25 9.22 34.46
C SER A 29 -16.34 9.91 35.49
N ASP A 30 -16.03 9.22 36.59
CA ASP A 30 -15.15 9.70 37.66
C ASP A 30 -13.72 9.88 37.16
N THR A 31 -13.20 8.92 36.38
CA THR A 31 -11.87 9.04 35.76
C THR A 31 -11.78 10.26 34.83
N ILE A 32 -12.84 10.52 34.06
CA ILE A 32 -12.87 11.70 33.18
C ILE A 32 -12.92 13.00 34.00
N ILE A 33 -13.76 13.06 35.03
CA ILE A 33 -13.88 14.24 35.90
C ILE A 33 -12.53 14.52 36.59
N GLU A 34 -11.87 13.50 37.12
CA GLU A 34 -10.56 13.62 37.77
C GLU A 34 -9.54 14.24 36.83
N VAL A 35 -9.39 13.69 35.61
CA VAL A 35 -8.41 14.19 34.64
C VAL A 35 -8.76 15.60 34.14
N VAL A 36 -10.03 15.86 33.83
CA VAL A 36 -10.49 17.20 33.40
C VAL A 36 -10.20 18.24 34.49
N SER A 37 -10.42 17.89 35.77
CA SER A 37 -10.18 18.78 36.91
C SER A 37 -8.71 19.11 37.17
N GLN A 38 -7.78 18.27 36.67
CA GLN A 38 -6.33 18.46 36.81
C GLN A 38 -5.69 19.18 35.61
N THR A 39 -6.44 19.38 34.53
CA THR A 39 -5.96 20.10 33.33
C THR A 39 -6.29 21.59 33.40
N ASP A 40 -5.27 22.42 33.55
CA ASP A 40 -5.37 23.89 33.61
C ASP A 40 -5.78 24.58 32.28
N ASP A 41 -5.94 23.82 31.19
CA ASP A 41 -6.12 24.31 29.80
C ASP A 41 -7.58 24.57 29.37
N PHE A 42 -8.56 24.48 30.29
CA PHE A 42 -9.96 24.74 29.93
C PHE A 42 -10.30 26.23 30.10
N ASP A 43 -10.37 26.97 28.98
CA ASP A 43 -10.94 28.32 28.95
C ASP A 43 -12.38 28.29 29.48
N MET A 44 -12.58 28.91 30.64
CA MET A 44 -13.80 28.88 31.47
C MET A 44 -15.03 29.56 30.85
N GLU A 45 -14.99 30.00 29.59
CA GLU A 45 -16.06 30.82 28.98
C GLU A 45 -17.07 30.03 28.11
N SER A 46 -16.96 28.71 27.97
CA SER A 46 -17.94 27.89 27.22
C SER A 46 -18.44 26.64 27.97
N ASN A 47 -18.54 26.74 29.29
CA ASN A 47 -18.77 25.61 30.19
C ASN A 47 -20.25 25.16 30.27
N THR A 48 -20.86 24.85 29.12
CA THR A 48 -22.22 24.25 29.05
C THR A 48 -22.26 22.92 28.28
N GLY A 49 -21.11 22.40 27.85
CA GLY A 49 -21.03 21.15 27.11
C GLY A 49 -21.05 19.90 28.00
N ASN A 50 -21.62 18.81 27.49
CA ASN A 50 -21.58 17.49 28.14
C ASN A 50 -20.11 17.03 28.31
N LEU A 51 -19.77 16.22 29.31
CA LEU A 51 -18.43 15.65 29.57
C LEU A 51 -17.76 15.06 28.31
N ALA A 52 -18.57 14.51 27.40
CA ALA A 52 -18.13 13.99 26.09
C ALA A 52 -17.65 15.06 25.10
N GLU A 53 -18.13 16.30 25.20
CA GLU A 53 -17.72 17.45 24.37
C GLU A 53 -16.41 18.06 24.89
N GLN A 54 -16.22 18.09 26.22
CA GLN A 54 -14.93 18.47 26.84
C GLN A 54 -13.82 17.48 26.49
N LEU A 55 -14.14 16.18 26.39
CA LEU A 55 -13.22 15.15 25.88
C LEU A 55 -12.80 15.39 24.42
N GLN A 56 -13.67 16.00 23.61
CA GLN A 56 -13.41 16.30 22.21
C GLN A 56 -12.61 17.59 21.98
N SER A 57 -12.38 18.43 23.00
CA SER A 57 -11.52 19.61 22.88
C SER A 57 -10.05 19.34 23.24
N LEU A 58 -9.76 18.21 23.92
CA LEU A 58 -8.40 17.83 24.31
C LEU A 58 -7.47 17.55 23.11
N THR A 59 -6.16 17.67 23.28
CA THR A 59 -5.19 17.23 22.25
C THR A 59 -5.24 15.70 22.09
N PHE A 60 -4.83 15.17 20.92
CA PHE A 60 -4.81 13.72 20.69
C PHE A 60 -4.04 12.97 21.78
N HIS A 61 -2.85 13.47 22.14
CA HIS A 61 -2.00 12.86 23.16
C HIS A 61 -2.72 12.74 24.50
N LYS A 62 -3.32 13.84 24.99
CA LYS A 62 -4.11 13.84 26.25
C LYS A 62 -5.32 12.91 26.17
N ARG A 63 -5.99 12.81 25.01
CA ARG A 63 -7.11 11.86 24.82
C ARG A 63 -6.68 10.40 24.91
N ILE A 64 -5.52 10.06 24.33
CA ILE A 64 -4.99 8.69 24.42
C ILE A 64 -4.57 8.35 25.84
N GLU A 65 -3.90 9.25 26.55
CA GLU A 65 -3.54 9.05 27.96
C GLU A 65 -4.79 8.82 28.82
N LEU A 66 -5.81 9.66 28.64
CA LEU A 66 -7.10 9.51 29.31
C LEU A 66 -7.77 8.17 28.97
N LEU A 67 -7.77 7.77 27.70
CA LEU A 67 -8.32 6.48 27.27
C LEU A 67 -7.58 5.31 27.93
N GLN A 68 -6.25 5.33 27.94
CA GLN A 68 -5.43 4.31 28.56
C GLN A 68 -5.70 4.22 30.08
N LEU A 69 -5.89 5.36 30.74
CA LEU A 69 -6.26 5.42 32.15
C LEU A 69 -7.66 4.82 32.39
N ILE A 70 -8.66 5.18 31.59
CA ILE A 70 -10.01 4.61 31.68
C ILE A 70 -9.97 3.09 31.48
N MET A 71 -9.26 2.60 30.46
CA MET A 71 -9.10 1.17 30.20
C MET A 71 -8.41 0.45 31.37
N LYS A 72 -7.42 1.09 32.00
CA LYS A 72 -6.73 0.56 33.18
C LYS A 72 -7.66 0.48 34.40
N ASN A 73 -8.43 1.53 34.67
CA ASN A 73 -9.38 1.56 35.80
C ASN A 73 -10.51 0.55 35.60
N LEU A 74 -11.07 0.47 34.39
CA LEU A 74 -12.05 -0.56 34.02
C LEU A 74 -11.47 -1.97 34.17
N HIS A 75 -10.20 -2.19 33.79
CA HIS A 75 -9.56 -3.48 33.99
C HIS A 75 -9.49 -3.88 35.47
N PHE A 76 -9.10 -2.97 36.36
CA PHE A 76 -9.11 -3.24 37.81
C PHE A 76 -10.51 -3.53 38.34
N LEU A 77 -11.53 -2.79 37.88
CA LEU A 77 -12.91 -3.06 38.24
C LEU A 77 -13.34 -4.47 37.79
N LEU A 78 -13.03 -4.84 36.54
CA LEU A 78 -13.34 -6.17 36.01
C LEU A 78 -12.61 -7.29 36.79
N GLN A 79 -11.36 -7.08 37.22
CA GLN A 79 -10.65 -8.04 38.07
C GLN A 79 -11.34 -8.22 39.43
N ARG A 80 -11.80 -7.12 40.05
CA ARG A 80 -12.56 -7.19 41.31
C ARG A 80 -13.87 -7.95 41.14
N ILE A 81 -14.57 -7.74 40.03
CA ILE A 81 -15.80 -8.45 39.69
C ILE A 81 -15.52 -9.93 39.41
N GLN A 82 -14.39 -10.26 38.75
CA GLN A 82 -13.96 -11.64 38.54
C GLN A 82 -13.67 -12.35 39.86
N ALA A 83 -13.03 -11.70 40.83
CA ALA A 83 -12.80 -12.27 42.15
C ALA A 83 -14.12 -12.56 42.89
N LEU A 84 -15.09 -11.63 42.82
CA LEU A 84 -16.43 -11.87 43.37
C LEU A 84 -17.14 -13.04 42.66
N TYR A 85 -17.06 -13.08 41.32
CA TYR A 85 -17.56 -14.20 40.52
C TYR A 85 -16.96 -15.54 40.96
N GLN A 86 -15.64 -15.62 41.16
CA GLN A 86 -14.96 -16.85 41.59
C GLN A 86 -15.44 -17.32 42.96
N VAL A 87 -15.59 -16.40 43.93
CA VAL A 87 -16.14 -16.75 45.25
C VAL A 87 -17.57 -17.28 45.13
N MET A 88 -18.39 -16.67 44.28
CA MET A 88 -19.78 -17.10 44.05
C MET A 88 -19.85 -18.45 43.34
N ASP A 89 -18.97 -18.70 42.36
CA ASP A 89 -18.86 -19.98 41.64
C ASP A 89 -18.40 -21.10 42.59
N ASP A 90 -17.35 -20.86 43.38
CA ASP A 90 -16.85 -21.80 44.38
C ASP A 90 -17.92 -22.10 45.44
N THR A 91 -18.65 -21.08 45.93
CA THR A 91 -19.76 -21.27 46.88
C THR A 91 -20.89 -22.09 46.27
N LEU A 92 -21.20 -21.87 44.99
CA LEU A 92 -22.24 -22.62 44.27
C LEU A 92 -21.84 -24.10 44.09
N GLU A 93 -20.57 -24.37 43.80
CA GLU A 93 -20.01 -25.72 43.72
C GLU A 93 -20.06 -26.45 45.07
N VAL A 94 -19.69 -25.77 46.15
CA VAL A 94 -19.82 -26.30 47.53
C VAL A 94 -21.28 -26.61 47.85
N ALA A 95 -22.18 -25.65 47.63
CA ALA A 95 -23.60 -25.77 47.98
C ALA A 95 -24.34 -26.87 47.20
N ALA A 96 -23.88 -27.19 45.99
CA ALA A 96 -24.40 -28.30 45.18
C ALA A 96 -23.70 -29.65 45.46
N GLY A 97 -22.72 -29.69 46.35
CA GLY A 97 -22.03 -30.91 46.75
C GLY A 97 -20.94 -31.40 45.79
N TYR A 98 -20.50 -30.56 44.83
CA TYR A 98 -19.47 -30.94 43.85
C TYR A 98 -18.05 -30.89 44.42
N ILE A 99 -17.83 -30.21 45.55
CA ILE A 99 -16.55 -30.23 46.27
C ILE A 99 -16.63 -31.29 47.38
N SER A 100 -16.37 -32.55 47.01
CA SER A 100 -16.43 -33.72 47.92
C SER A 100 -15.07 -34.31 48.30
N ASN A 101 -13.95 -33.86 47.70
CA ASN A 101 -12.61 -34.36 47.98
C ASN A 101 -11.63 -33.22 48.32
N ILE A 102 -11.33 -33.06 49.61
CA ILE A 102 -10.39 -32.07 50.16
C ILE A 102 -8.92 -32.46 49.92
N ASN A 103 -8.66 -33.57 49.21
CA ASN A 103 -7.33 -34.20 49.13
C ASN A 103 -6.34 -33.57 48.13
N THR A 104 -6.63 -32.42 47.53
CA THR A 104 -5.69 -31.67 46.69
C THR A 104 -5.37 -30.30 47.31
N ASP A 105 -4.11 -29.85 47.25
CA ASP A 105 -3.69 -28.55 47.82
C ASP A 105 -4.52 -27.36 47.31
N GLU A 106 -4.99 -27.42 46.05
CA GLU A 106 -5.90 -26.44 45.46
C GLU A 106 -7.30 -26.43 46.12
N ASN A 107 -7.85 -27.62 46.42
CA ASN A 107 -9.14 -27.73 47.09
C ASN A 107 -9.01 -27.33 48.57
N PHE A 108 -7.87 -27.57 49.21
CA PHE A 108 -7.61 -27.18 50.60
C PHE A 108 -7.60 -25.66 50.78
N HIS A 109 -6.94 -24.90 49.89
CA HIS A 109 -6.94 -23.42 49.95
C HIS A 109 -8.33 -22.81 49.65
N ARG A 110 -9.07 -23.35 48.66
CA ARG A 110 -10.44 -22.93 48.34
C ARG A 110 -11.41 -23.16 49.49
N CYS A 111 -11.36 -24.36 50.08
CA CYS A 111 -12.22 -24.80 51.17
C CYS A 111 -11.90 -24.04 52.48
N HIS A 112 -10.64 -23.71 52.76
CA HIS A 112 -10.26 -22.96 53.97
C HIS A 112 -10.85 -21.53 54.03
N THR A 113 -11.11 -20.92 52.88
CA THR A 113 -11.72 -19.58 52.78
C THR A 113 -13.21 -19.61 53.10
N LEU A 114 -13.87 -20.75 52.91
CA LEU A 114 -15.30 -20.97 53.13
C LEU A 114 -15.48 -21.88 54.35
N HIS A 115 -15.69 -21.30 55.54
CA HIS A 115 -15.84 -22.03 56.81
C HIS A 115 -16.97 -23.08 56.73
N LEU A 116 -16.62 -24.34 56.45
CA LEU A 116 -17.57 -25.43 56.18
C LEU A 116 -18.04 -26.09 57.48
N MET A 117 -19.32 -25.87 57.82
CA MET A 117 -20.11 -26.78 58.65
C MET A 117 -20.76 -27.85 57.75
N GLU A 118 -20.74 -29.09 58.22
CA GLU A 118 -21.36 -30.32 57.68
C GLU A 118 -22.08 -30.22 56.33
N THR A 119 -21.57 -30.96 55.33
CA THR A 119 -22.04 -31.08 53.94
C THR A 119 -23.49 -31.58 53.83
N GLU A 120 -24.46 -30.70 54.03
CA GLU A 120 -25.81 -30.83 53.47
C GLU A 120 -25.83 -30.19 52.08
N VAL A 121 -26.32 -30.91 51.07
CA VAL A 121 -26.54 -30.35 49.72
C VAL A 121 -27.65 -29.30 49.81
N MET A 122 -27.26 -28.03 49.71
CA MET A 122 -28.16 -26.88 49.88
C MET A 122 -28.89 -26.50 48.58
N ILE A 123 -28.36 -26.88 47.41
CA ILE A 123 -28.89 -26.53 46.08
C ILE A 123 -29.03 -27.79 45.24
N SER A 124 -30.15 -27.92 44.50
CA SER A 124 -30.36 -29.06 43.59
C SER A 124 -29.42 -29.00 42.38
N GLU A 125 -29.03 -30.16 41.85
CA GLU A 125 -28.21 -30.28 40.62
C GLU A 125 -28.86 -29.53 39.43
N GLN A 126 -30.19 -29.56 39.32
CA GLN A 126 -30.91 -28.81 38.27
C GLN A 126 -30.79 -27.29 38.42
N ASP A 127 -30.75 -26.78 39.65
CA ASP A 127 -30.58 -25.35 39.91
C ASP A 127 -29.12 -24.93 39.74
N TYR A 128 -28.15 -25.77 40.14
CA TYR A 128 -26.73 -25.57 39.86
C TYR A 128 -26.45 -25.40 38.36
N LEU A 129 -26.96 -26.33 37.54
CA LEU A 129 -26.79 -26.29 36.08
C LEU A 129 -27.44 -25.06 35.42
N LYS A 130 -28.39 -24.40 36.09
CA LYS A 130 -28.99 -23.14 35.62
C LYS A 130 -28.24 -21.91 36.11
N ILE A 131 -27.84 -21.88 37.38
CA ILE A 131 -27.22 -20.70 38.02
C ILE A 131 -25.78 -20.49 37.54
N LYS A 132 -25.01 -21.57 37.38
CA LYS A 132 -23.60 -21.49 36.95
C LYS A 132 -23.40 -20.75 35.62
N PRO A 133 -24.09 -21.11 34.51
CA PRO A 133 -23.96 -20.35 33.26
C PRO A 133 -24.50 -18.91 33.40
N ASN A 134 -25.56 -18.69 34.18
CA ASN A 134 -26.09 -17.35 34.42
C ASN A 134 -25.09 -16.43 35.13
N LEU A 135 -24.35 -16.96 36.10
CA LEU A 135 -23.32 -16.22 36.82
C LEU A 135 -22.16 -15.82 35.89
N LYS A 136 -21.77 -16.74 34.99
CA LYS A 136 -20.77 -16.47 33.94
C LYS A 136 -21.26 -15.43 32.93
N ASP A 137 -22.54 -15.48 32.55
CA ASP A 137 -23.16 -14.50 31.66
C ASP A 137 -23.10 -13.08 32.24
N VAL A 138 -23.24 -12.90 33.56
CA VAL A 138 -23.13 -11.56 34.17
C VAL A 138 -21.71 -11.01 34.02
N LEU A 139 -20.68 -11.82 34.30
CA LEU A 139 -19.29 -11.42 34.11
C LEU A 139 -19.02 -11.00 32.65
N CYS A 140 -19.52 -11.78 31.69
CA CYS A 140 -19.46 -11.45 30.26
C CYS A 140 -20.20 -10.14 29.92
N SER A 141 -21.40 -9.94 30.46
CA SER A 141 -22.21 -8.74 30.23
C SER A 141 -21.55 -7.47 30.74
N VAL A 142 -20.84 -7.54 31.87
CA VAL A 142 -20.13 -6.38 32.42
C VAL A 142 -18.90 -6.05 31.55
N CYS A 143 -18.18 -7.07 31.06
CA CYS A 143 -17.11 -6.87 30.10
C CYS A 143 -17.64 -6.22 28.81
N ASP A 144 -18.73 -6.75 28.24
CA ASP A 144 -19.36 -6.19 27.04
C ASP A 144 -19.76 -4.71 27.26
N HIS A 145 -20.29 -4.36 28.43
CA HIS A 145 -20.65 -2.97 28.78
C HIS A 145 -19.44 -2.04 28.97
N ALA A 146 -18.33 -2.54 29.52
CA ALA A 146 -17.08 -1.79 29.62
C ALA A 146 -16.52 -1.44 28.23
N HIS A 147 -16.57 -2.41 27.30
CA HIS A 147 -16.18 -2.18 25.89
C HIS A 147 -17.11 -1.20 25.17
N ASP A 148 -18.42 -1.31 25.40
CA ASP A 148 -19.41 -0.37 24.88
C ASP A 148 -19.16 1.06 25.36
N SER A 149 -18.84 1.22 26.65
CA SER A 149 -18.54 2.51 27.26
C SER A 149 -17.31 3.14 26.59
N CYS A 150 -16.21 2.39 26.46
CA CYS A 150 -15.02 2.84 25.73
C CYS A 150 -15.32 3.21 24.27
N ALA A 151 -16.07 2.37 23.55
CA ALA A 151 -16.41 2.63 22.15
C ALA A 151 -17.27 3.90 22.00
N LYS A 152 -18.22 4.14 22.91
CA LYS A 152 -19.06 5.35 22.93
C LYS A 152 -18.25 6.62 23.22
N LEU A 153 -17.23 6.54 24.09
CA LEU A 153 -16.34 7.66 24.38
C LEU A 153 -15.45 8.02 23.18
N LEU A 154 -15.02 7.01 22.41
CA LEU A 154 -14.19 7.20 21.22
C LEU A 154 -14.99 7.59 19.97
N SER A 155 -16.27 7.25 19.93
CA SER A 155 -17.11 7.52 18.76
C SER A 155 -17.29 9.04 18.56
N PRO A 156 -16.89 9.60 17.40
CA PRO A 156 -17.05 11.02 17.14
C PRO A 156 -18.55 11.37 17.08
N LYS A 157 -18.97 12.35 17.87
CA LYS A 157 -20.36 12.84 17.87
C LYS A 157 -20.65 13.83 16.72
N ASN A 158 -19.61 14.40 16.13
CA ASN A 158 -19.68 15.35 15.01
C ASN A 158 -18.99 14.77 13.76
N LYS A 159 -19.44 15.17 12.57
CA LYS A 159 -19.00 14.64 11.25
C LYS A 159 -17.51 14.83 10.92
N ASP A 160 -16.80 15.73 11.62
CA ASP A 160 -15.35 15.94 11.51
C ASP A 160 -14.67 15.43 12.80
N GLY A 161 -14.64 14.11 12.97
CA GLY A 161 -14.04 13.49 14.14
C GLY A 161 -12.54 13.77 14.21
N SER A 162 -12.03 14.13 15.39
CA SER A 162 -10.58 14.26 15.65
C SER A 162 -9.77 13.00 15.28
N LEU A 163 -10.42 11.83 15.22
CA LEU A 163 -9.80 10.56 14.85
C LEU A 163 -9.59 10.40 13.34
N ASP A 164 -10.28 11.18 12.50
CA ASP A 164 -10.08 11.14 11.05
C ASP A 164 -8.76 11.82 10.63
N LYS A 165 -8.11 12.56 11.53
CA LYS A 165 -6.87 13.32 11.29
C LYS A 165 -5.61 12.66 11.87
N LEU A 166 -5.72 11.42 12.38
CA LEU A 166 -4.57 10.75 12.99
C LEU A 166 -3.48 10.46 11.97
N THR A 167 -2.24 10.71 12.39
CA THR A 167 -1.06 10.18 11.72
C THR A 167 -0.92 8.67 11.98
N MET A 168 -0.12 7.98 11.17
CA MET A 168 0.10 6.54 11.35
C MET A 168 0.61 6.19 12.76
N PRO A 169 1.64 6.85 13.33
CA PRO A 169 2.11 6.50 14.68
C PRO A 169 1.04 6.70 15.75
N GLU A 170 0.25 7.77 15.64
CA GLU A 170 -0.87 8.06 16.54
C GLU A 170 -1.94 6.96 16.46
N PHE A 171 -2.28 6.54 15.25
CA PHE A 171 -3.23 5.46 15.01
C PHE A 171 -2.77 4.14 15.64
N LEU A 172 -1.49 3.78 15.52
CA LEU A 172 -0.95 2.55 16.08
C LEU A 172 -0.97 2.54 17.62
N ILE A 173 -0.71 3.69 18.25
CA ILE A 173 -0.83 3.81 19.72
C ILE A 173 -2.27 3.54 20.15
N LEU A 174 -3.25 4.10 19.44
CA LEU A 174 -4.67 3.87 19.70
C LEU A 174 -5.05 2.38 19.52
N ALA A 175 -4.69 1.80 18.38
CA ALA A 175 -4.98 0.40 18.05
C ALA A 175 -4.40 -0.55 19.10
N LYS A 176 -3.12 -0.36 19.45
CA LYS A 176 -2.45 -1.17 20.48
C LYS A 176 -3.11 -1.04 21.85
N SER A 177 -3.50 0.16 22.26
CA SER A 177 -4.18 0.39 23.54
C SER A 177 -5.53 -0.34 23.60
N ILE A 178 -6.29 -0.32 22.50
CA ILE A 178 -7.56 -1.05 22.36
C ILE A 178 -7.33 -2.56 22.40
N GLU A 179 -6.35 -3.07 21.65
CA GLU A 179 -6.03 -4.51 21.60
C GLU A 179 -5.57 -5.05 22.95
N GLU A 180 -4.73 -4.31 23.69
CA GLU A 180 -4.30 -4.68 25.04
C GLU A 180 -5.47 -4.78 26.01
N PHE A 181 -6.40 -3.82 25.98
CA PHE A 181 -7.61 -3.87 26.81
C PHE A 181 -8.53 -5.05 26.42
N GLN A 182 -8.67 -5.32 25.12
CA GLN A 182 -9.44 -6.45 24.62
C GLN A 182 -8.89 -7.78 25.13
N GLN A 183 -7.58 -7.98 25.02
CA GLN A 183 -6.92 -9.19 25.50
C GLN A 183 -7.13 -9.36 27.01
N ARG A 184 -6.86 -8.33 27.80
CA ARG A 184 -7.03 -8.38 29.27
C ARG A 184 -8.48 -8.67 29.68
N SER A 185 -9.45 -8.14 28.95
CA SER A 185 -10.87 -8.39 29.21
C SER A 185 -11.31 -9.81 28.80
N GLU A 186 -10.70 -10.38 27.76
CA GLU A 186 -10.90 -11.77 27.34
C GLU A 186 -10.31 -12.74 28.37
N GLU A 187 -9.15 -12.44 28.95
CA GLU A 187 -8.56 -13.23 30.05
C GLU A 187 -9.48 -13.31 31.28
N ILE A 188 -10.24 -12.25 31.56
CA ILE A 188 -11.17 -12.19 32.69
C ILE A 188 -12.44 -13.00 32.39
N SER A 189 -13.10 -12.74 31.26
CA SER A 189 -14.41 -13.31 30.96
C SER A 189 -14.35 -14.65 30.21
N GLY A 190 -13.22 -15.00 29.60
CA GLY A 190 -13.09 -16.12 28.65
C GLY A 190 -13.81 -15.89 27.33
N LYS A 191 -14.36 -14.69 27.10
CA LYS A 191 -15.12 -14.32 25.91
C LYS A 191 -14.59 -13.02 25.32
N GLN A 192 -14.52 -13.01 24.00
CA GLN A 192 -14.18 -11.83 23.23
C GLN A 192 -15.36 -10.87 23.09
N SER A 193 -15.26 -9.70 23.72
CA SER A 193 -16.19 -8.59 23.49
C SER A 193 -16.00 -7.98 22.10
N THR A 194 -17.09 -7.50 21.50
CA THR A 194 -17.15 -7.13 20.07
C THR A 194 -17.16 -5.63 19.82
N SER A 195 -17.73 -4.83 20.71
CA SER A 195 -18.03 -3.41 20.43
C SER A 195 -16.81 -2.56 20.13
N LEU A 196 -15.79 -2.62 20.98
CA LEU A 196 -14.54 -1.87 20.78
C LEU A 196 -13.76 -2.39 19.57
N ARG A 197 -13.90 -3.67 19.25
CA ARG A 197 -13.26 -4.31 18.08
C ARG A 197 -13.89 -3.85 16.78
N LEU A 198 -15.22 -3.81 16.72
CA LEU A 198 -15.94 -3.28 15.56
C LEU A 198 -15.65 -1.79 15.38
N PHE A 199 -15.55 -1.04 16.48
CA PHE A 199 -15.10 0.35 16.45
C PHE A 199 -13.70 0.46 15.85
N LEU A 200 -12.72 -0.29 16.36
CA LEU A 200 -11.34 -0.28 15.84
C LEU A 200 -11.33 -0.66 14.35
N GLN A 201 -12.01 -1.73 13.94
CA GLN A 201 -12.11 -2.15 12.54
C GLN A 201 -12.69 -1.06 11.62
N SER A 202 -13.68 -0.32 12.09
CA SER A 202 -14.25 0.82 11.37
C SER A 202 -13.23 1.96 11.20
N GLN A 203 -12.51 2.31 12.27
CA GLN A 203 -11.46 3.34 12.24
C GLN A 203 -10.28 2.92 11.35
N VAL A 204 -9.84 1.67 11.46
CA VAL A 204 -8.81 1.03 10.63
C VAL A 204 -9.19 1.14 9.13
N SER A 205 -10.45 0.84 8.78
CA SER A 205 -10.96 0.94 7.41
C SER A 205 -11.03 2.40 6.91
N CYS A 206 -11.47 3.33 7.75
CA CYS A 206 -11.50 4.76 7.42
C CYS A 206 -10.07 5.29 7.16
N PHE A 207 -9.13 4.94 8.03
CA PHE A 207 -7.73 5.30 7.90
C PHE A 207 -7.14 4.82 6.57
N VAL A 208 -7.32 3.54 6.21
CA VAL A 208 -6.79 3.01 4.94
C VAL A 208 -7.46 3.61 3.72
N MET A 209 -8.76 3.87 3.78
CA MET A 209 -9.47 4.59 2.70
C MET A 209 -8.88 5.98 2.48
N LYS A 210 -8.69 6.77 3.55
CA LYS A 210 -8.10 8.10 3.47
C LYS A 210 -6.65 8.06 3.02
N PHE A 211 -5.85 7.16 3.61
CA PHE A 211 -4.47 6.90 3.21
C PHE A 211 -4.39 6.66 1.70
N HIS A 212 -5.27 5.81 1.16
CA HIS A 212 -5.29 5.50 -0.25
C HIS A 212 -5.68 6.70 -1.12
N GLU A 213 -6.75 7.42 -0.75
CA GLU A 213 -7.21 8.59 -1.50
C GLU A 213 -6.16 9.72 -1.52
N GLU A 214 -5.47 9.97 -0.42
CA GLU A 214 -4.34 10.92 -0.39
C GLU A 214 -3.25 10.55 -1.39
N ARG A 215 -2.87 9.26 -1.48
CA ARG A 215 -1.85 8.80 -2.45
C ARG A 215 -2.37 8.91 -3.88
N LYS A 216 -3.64 8.60 -4.14
CA LYS A 216 -4.25 8.75 -5.48
C LYS A 216 -4.32 10.20 -5.94
N VAL A 217 -4.77 11.11 -5.08
CA VAL A 217 -4.82 12.55 -5.37
C VAL A 217 -3.40 13.06 -5.64
N LYS A 218 -2.44 12.73 -4.77
CA LYS A 218 -1.04 13.11 -4.95
C LYS A 218 -0.46 12.56 -6.25
N LEU A 219 -0.67 11.27 -6.54
CA LEU A 219 -0.19 10.63 -7.78
C LEU A 219 -0.76 11.30 -9.02
N THR A 220 -2.05 11.61 -9.01
CA THR A 220 -2.72 12.30 -10.12
C THR A 220 -2.11 13.68 -10.34
N LEU A 221 -1.96 14.46 -9.27
CA LEU A 221 -1.39 15.80 -9.32
C LEU A 221 0.04 15.81 -9.88
N ILE A 222 0.91 14.91 -9.40
CA ILE A 222 2.30 14.87 -9.88
C ILE A 222 2.39 14.38 -11.33
N LEU A 223 1.54 13.43 -11.75
CA LEU A 223 1.47 12.98 -13.15
C LEU A 223 1.01 14.09 -14.09
N GLU A 224 0.02 14.89 -13.67
CA GLU A 224 -0.51 16.00 -14.46
C GLU A 224 0.49 17.15 -14.65
N ASN A 225 1.53 17.19 -13.82
CA ASN A 225 2.61 18.17 -13.90
C ASN A 225 3.94 17.55 -14.41
N GLU A 226 3.97 16.26 -14.74
CA GLU A 226 5.19 15.56 -15.13
C GLU A 226 5.66 15.97 -16.53
N GLN A 227 6.90 16.46 -16.61
CA GLN A 227 7.53 16.91 -17.86
C GLN A 227 8.28 15.80 -18.59
N TRP A 228 8.32 14.59 -18.04
CA TRP A 228 9.09 13.45 -18.55
C TRP A 228 10.56 13.81 -18.72
N LYS A 229 11.09 14.44 -17.68
CA LYS A 229 12.50 14.77 -17.56
C LYS A 229 13.15 13.83 -16.54
N GLN A 230 14.40 13.51 -16.80
CA GLN A 230 15.22 12.75 -15.86
C GLN A 230 15.36 13.58 -14.58
N ALA A 231 15.06 12.94 -13.46
CA ALA A 231 15.23 13.51 -12.13
C ALA A 231 16.58 13.07 -11.55
N ASP A 232 17.17 13.93 -10.73
CA ASP A 232 18.25 13.54 -9.85
C ASP A 232 17.68 12.65 -8.74
N VAL A 233 18.29 11.50 -8.53
CA VAL A 233 17.88 10.45 -7.60
C VAL A 233 18.51 10.74 -6.24
N PRO A 234 17.71 11.08 -5.21
CA PRO A 234 18.22 11.20 -3.86
C PRO A 234 18.79 9.87 -3.37
N MET A 235 19.86 9.92 -2.57
CA MET A 235 20.53 8.72 -2.06
C MET A 235 19.63 7.81 -1.22
N GLU A 236 18.60 8.37 -0.58
CA GLU A 236 17.58 7.58 0.12
C GLU A 236 16.91 6.53 -0.80
N PHE A 237 16.67 6.85 -2.08
CA PHE A 237 16.10 5.90 -3.03
C PHE A 237 17.09 4.82 -3.42
N GLN A 238 18.37 5.16 -3.60
CA GLN A 238 19.40 4.18 -3.93
C GLN A 238 19.59 3.18 -2.79
N GLU A 239 19.61 3.67 -1.55
CA GLU A 239 19.73 2.82 -0.36
C GLU A 239 18.51 1.90 -0.21
N LEU A 240 17.29 2.42 -0.39
CA LEU A 240 16.08 1.61 -0.40
C LEU A 240 16.16 0.48 -1.43
N VAL A 241 16.55 0.78 -2.67
CA VAL A 241 16.71 -0.22 -3.72
C VAL A 241 17.77 -1.26 -3.36
N ASN A 242 18.94 -0.84 -2.87
CA ASN A 242 20.02 -1.73 -2.47
C ASN A 242 19.56 -2.69 -1.36
N ASN A 243 18.82 -2.18 -0.37
CA ASN A 243 18.26 -3.00 0.70
C ASN A 243 17.29 -4.04 0.13
N ILE A 244 16.30 -3.61 -0.67
CA ILE A 244 15.29 -4.51 -1.26
C ILE A 244 15.95 -5.64 -2.06
N ILE A 245 16.97 -5.33 -2.85
CA ILE A 245 17.70 -6.33 -3.64
C ILE A 245 18.48 -7.28 -2.72
N SER A 246 19.14 -6.77 -1.68
CA SER A 246 19.95 -7.58 -0.76
C SER A 246 19.14 -8.49 0.15
N THR A 247 17.99 -8.03 0.64
CA THR A 247 17.14 -8.76 1.60
C THR A 247 16.03 -9.55 0.92
N GLY A 248 15.65 -9.17 -0.30
CA GLY A 248 14.44 -9.68 -0.96
C GLY A 248 13.14 -9.11 -0.37
N CYS A 249 13.22 -8.20 0.61
CA CYS A 249 12.07 -7.68 1.35
C CYS A 249 11.89 -6.19 1.09
N ILE A 250 10.65 -5.79 0.78
CA ILE A 250 10.30 -4.39 0.55
C ILE A 250 9.97 -3.69 1.87
N THR A 251 11.02 -3.28 2.58
CA THR A 251 10.92 -2.61 3.88
C THR A 251 11.52 -1.20 3.82
N SER A 252 11.05 -0.32 4.70
CA SER A 252 11.69 0.98 4.89
C SER A 252 13.04 0.83 5.55
N ILE A 253 13.98 1.70 5.20
CA ILE A 253 15.19 1.89 5.99
C ILE A 253 14.87 2.90 7.10
N LYS A 254 15.20 2.56 8.35
CA LYS A 254 15.17 3.55 9.45
C LYS A 254 16.19 4.64 9.13
N LYS A 255 15.73 5.90 9.05
CA LYS A 255 16.59 7.04 8.74
C LYS A 255 17.76 7.11 9.71
N ASN A 256 18.98 6.87 9.23
CA ASN A 256 20.18 7.23 9.97
C ASN A 256 20.43 8.73 9.77
N ALA A 257 20.64 9.46 10.87
CA ALA A 257 20.80 10.92 10.84
C ALA A 257 22.04 11.40 10.04
N GLU A 258 22.95 10.48 9.67
CA GLU A 258 24.20 10.78 8.96
C GLU A 258 24.07 10.78 7.42
N ASP A 259 22.99 10.23 6.84
CA ASP A 259 22.88 10.03 5.37
C ASP A 259 22.40 11.26 4.58
N ASN A 260 22.00 12.35 5.23
CA ASN A 260 21.54 13.57 4.56
C ASN A 260 22.65 14.37 3.82
N ARG A 261 23.90 13.87 3.75
CA ARG A 261 25.06 14.62 3.22
C ARG A 261 25.59 14.16 1.86
N ARG A 262 24.94 13.20 1.20
CA ARG A 262 25.43 12.67 -0.09
C ARG A 262 24.67 13.28 -1.27
N ASP A 263 25.42 13.67 -2.29
CA ASP A 263 24.87 14.32 -3.48
C ASP A 263 23.93 13.38 -4.27
N PRO A 264 22.78 13.90 -4.75
CA PRO A 264 21.89 13.17 -5.65
C PRO A 264 22.63 12.63 -6.88
N GLN A 265 22.22 11.45 -7.34
CA GLN A 265 22.82 10.79 -8.50
C GLN A 265 21.93 10.93 -9.74
N PRO A 266 22.49 10.98 -10.96
CA PRO A 266 21.68 11.10 -12.17
C PRO A 266 20.86 9.83 -12.48
N TYR A 267 21.21 8.67 -11.89
CA TYR A 267 20.57 7.40 -12.17
C TYR A 267 20.33 6.61 -10.88
N LEU A 268 19.33 5.74 -10.91
CA LEU A 268 19.10 4.72 -9.91
C LEU A 268 19.77 3.42 -10.38
N VAL A 269 20.63 2.81 -9.58
CA VAL A 269 21.33 1.57 -9.95
C VAL A 269 20.54 0.37 -9.43
N VAL A 270 20.13 -0.53 -10.33
CA VAL A 270 19.40 -1.76 -10.01
C VAL A 270 20.17 -2.93 -10.63
N ASN A 271 20.64 -3.89 -9.83
CA ASN A 271 21.48 -5.02 -10.27
C ASN A 271 22.67 -4.62 -11.16
N GLY A 272 23.30 -3.47 -10.87
CA GLY A 272 24.43 -2.97 -11.65
C GLY A 272 24.06 -2.23 -12.94
N GLU A 273 22.77 -2.11 -13.25
CA GLU A 273 22.26 -1.37 -14.40
C GLU A 273 21.76 0.02 -13.99
N ASN A 274 22.05 1.04 -14.80
CA ASN A 274 21.62 2.42 -14.54
C ASN A 274 20.19 2.64 -15.06
N PHE A 275 19.28 3.10 -14.19
CA PHE A 275 17.92 3.49 -14.51
C PHE A 275 17.79 5.01 -14.48
N ALA A 276 17.62 5.60 -15.67
CA ALA A 276 17.15 6.98 -15.79
C ALA A 276 15.65 7.01 -15.46
N VAL A 277 15.25 7.86 -14.51
CA VAL A 277 13.90 7.89 -13.98
C VAL A 277 13.37 9.32 -13.88
N CYS A 278 12.05 9.50 -13.99
CA CYS A 278 11.39 10.76 -13.67
C CYS A 278 10.99 10.81 -12.19
N GLY A 279 10.75 12.02 -11.68
CA GLY A 279 10.38 12.22 -10.28
C GLY A 279 9.08 11.50 -9.92
N THR A 280 8.11 11.47 -10.82
CA THR A 280 6.83 10.80 -10.56
C THR A 280 6.96 9.29 -10.38
N ALA A 281 7.87 8.63 -11.11
CA ALA A 281 8.13 7.20 -10.93
C ALA A 281 8.78 6.89 -9.58
N LEU A 282 9.73 7.73 -9.14
CA LEU A 282 10.32 7.63 -7.78
C LEU A 282 9.24 7.83 -6.71
N MET A 283 8.36 8.81 -6.87
CA MET A 283 7.27 9.06 -5.92
C MET A 283 6.28 7.91 -5.86
N LEU A 284 5.93 7.29 -6.98
CA LEU A 284 5.11 6.07 -6.98
C LEU A 284 5.82 4.95 -6.22
N PHE A 285 7.11 4.72 -6.48
CA PHE A 285 7.88 3.71 -5.78
C PHE A 285 7.88 3.93 -4.27
N LYS A 286 8.07 5.18 -3.83
CA LYS A 286 7.95 5.57 -2.42
C LYS A 286 6.55 5.28 -1.85
N MET A 287 5.49 5.65 -2.56
CA MET A 287 4.12 5.36 -2.13
C MET A 287 3.91 3.85 -1.96
N ILE A 288 4.36 3.01 -2.89
CA ILE A 288 4.26 1.55 -2.81
C ILE A 288 4.94 1.02 -1.53
N ILE A 289 6.13 1.53 -1.21
CA ILE A 289 6.84 1.16 0.02
C ILE A 289 6.04 1.58 1.27
N GLU A 290 5.38 2.75 1.26
CA GLU A 290 4.49 3.17 2.37
C GLU A 290 3.29 2.21 2.55
N TYR A 291 2.71 1.66 1.47
CA TYR A 291 1.68 0.60 1.60
C TYR A 291 2.25 -0.68 2.22
N CYS A 292 3.47 -1.06 1.82
CA CYS A 292 4.13 -2.25 2.35
C CYS A 292 4.41 -2.11 3.85
N GLN A 293 4.86 -0.93 4.31
CA GLN A 293 5.01 -0.61 5.73
C GLN A 293 3.67 -0.66 6.47
N CYS A 294 2.63 -0.04 5.90
CA CYS A 294 1.28 -0.05 6.47
C CYS A 294 0.76 -1.48 6.69
N ALA A 295 1.10 -2.42 5.78
CA ALA A 295 0.73 -3.82 5.92
C ALA A 295 1.53 -4.58 7.00
N GLU A 296 2.73 -4.11 7.37
CA GLU A 296 3.48 -4.66 8.51
C GLU A 296 2.87 -4.21 9.84
N GLU A 297 2.44 -2.96 9.89
CA GLU A 297 1.88 -2.34 11.10
C GLU A 297 0.40 -2.73 11.32
N LEU A 298 -0.35 -3.01 10.24
CA LEU A 298 -1.77 -3.40 10.28
C LEU A 298 -2.03 -4.72 9.54
N PRO A 299 -1.59 -5.89 10.08
CA PRO A 299 -1.69 -7.18 9.39
C PRO A 299 -3.11 -7.56 8.97
N MET A 300 -4.11 -7.17 9.76
CA MET A 300 -5.54 -7.43 9.51
C MET A 300 -6.08 -6.79 8.22
N LEU A 301 -5.43 -5.75 7.70
CA LEU A 301 -5.80 -5.07 6.45
C LEU A 301 -4.91 -5.40 5.27
N THR A 302 -3.94 -6.30 5.43
CA THR A 302 -3.02 -6.71 4.36
C THR A 302 -3.75 -7.02 3.03
N PRO A 303 -4.90 -7.74 3.01
CA PRO A 303 -5.62 -7.98 1.76
C PRO A 303 -6.20 -6.72 1.11
N ASP A 304 -6.75 -5.78 1.89
CA ASP A 304 -7.30 -4.53 1.35
C ASP A 304 -6.17 -3.64 0.81
N LEU A 305 -5.10 -3.45 1.59
CA LEU A 305 -3.91 -2.71 1.18
C LEU A 305 -3.30 -3.25 -0.13
N ALA A 306 -3.27 -4.57 -0.29
CA ALA A 306 -2.77 -5.18 -1.52
C ALA A 306 -3.64 -4.82 -2.74
N ASN A 307 -4.97 -4.84 -2.60
CA ASN A 307 -5.89 -4.39 -3.65
C ASN A 307 -5.68 -2.89 -3.97
N ARG A 308 -5.47 -2.05 -2.96
CA ARG A 308 -5.20 -0.62 -3.12
C ARG A 308 -3.90 -0.32 -3.85
N VAL A 309 -2.84 -1.10 -3.59
CA VAL A 309 -1.58 -1.02 -4.37
C VAL A 309 -1.82 -1.40 -5.83
N VAL A 310 -2.57 -2.46 -6.09
CA VAL A 310 -2.96 -2.86 -7.46
C VAL A 310 -3.74 -1.74 -8.16
N GLU A 311 -4.69 -1.11 -7.47
CA GLU A 311 -5.45 0.04 -8.00
C GLU A 311 -4.53 1.22 -8.33
N LEU A 312 -3.60 1.57 -7.43
CA LEU A 312 -2.64 2.66 -7.62
C LEU A 312 -1.71 2.39 -8.82
N LEU A 313 -1.20 1.17 -8.96
CA LEU A 313 -0.38 0.74 -10.09
C LEU A 313 -1.15 0.83 -11.41
N LYS A 314 -2.43 0.42 -11.43
CA LYS A 314 -3.30 0.53 -12.61
C LYS A 314 -3.56 2.00 -12.97
N ALA A 315 -3.80 2.85 -11.97
CA ALA A 315 -4.02 4.28 -12.17
C ALA A 315 -2.79 4.96 -12.79
N PHE A 316 -1.58 4.69 -12.27
CA PHE A 316 -0.34 5.20 -12.85
C PHE A 316 -0.17 4.76 -14.30
N ASN A 317 -0.34 3.47 -14.62
CA ASN A 317 -0.17 2.97 -15.98
C ASN A 317 -1.15 3.60 -16.95
N SER A 318 -2.44 3.64 -16.58
CA SER A 318 -3.51 4.23 -17.39
C SER A 318 -3.24 5.71 -17.67
N ARG A 319 -2.91 6.48 -16.63
CA ARG A 319 -2.66 7.91 -16.78
C ARG A 319 -1.37 8.20 -17.55
N THR A 320 -0.31 7.43 -17.34
CA THR A 320 0.93 7.53 -18.13
C THR A 320 0.67 7.27 -19.61
N CYS A 321 -0.14 6.26 -19.94
CA CYS A 321 -0.51 5.95 -21.32
C CYS A 321 -1.26 7.13 -21.97
N GLN A 322 -2.24 7.72 -21.27
CA GLN A 322 -2.97 8.89 -21.76
C GLN A 322 -2.06 10.11 -21.98
N LEU A 323 -1.13 10.37 -21.05
CA LEU A 323 -0.24 11.52 -21.11
C LEU A 323 0.77 11.40 -22.24
N VAL A 324 1.32 10.20 -22.46
CA VAL A 324 2.42 9.95 -23.39
C VAL A 324 1.94 9.48 -24.76
N LEU A 325 1.18 8.38 -24.82
CA LEU A 325 0.66 7.83 -26.08
C LEU A 325 -0.59 8.58 -26.56
N GLY A 326 -1.47 8.96 -25.62
CA GLY A 326 -2.66 9.77 -25.90
C GLY A 326 -2.39 11.26 -26.08
N ALA A 327 -1.12 11.69 -26.01
CA ALA A 327 -0.68 13.08 -26.13
C ALA A 327 -1.32 14.06 -25.13
N GLY A 328 -1.88 13.57 -24.01
CA GLY A 328 -2.49 14.42 -22.97
C GLY A 328 -1.52 15.41 -22.32
N ALA A 329 -0.22 15.06 -22.26
CA ALA A 329 0.80 15.95 -21.69
C ALA A 329 1.03 17.22 -22.53
N LEU A 330 0.63 17.24 -23.81
CA LEU A 330 0.71 18.45 -24.64
C LEU A 330 -0.24 19.54 -24.12
N GLN A 331 -1.42 19.13 -23.64
CA GLN A 331 -2.45 20.05 -23.14
C GLN A 331 -2.24 20.42 -21.68
N LEU A 332 -1.90 19.44 -20.83
CA LEU A 332 -1.83 19.63 -19.38
C LEU A 332 -0.53 20.31 -18.92
N VAL A 333 0.61 19.90 -19.49
CA VAL A 333 1.95 20.35 -19.06
C VAL A 333 2.53 21.39 -20.04
N GLY A 334 1.86 21.63 -21.16
CA GLY A 334 2.31 22.58 -22.18
C GLY A 334 3.51 22.10 -22.99
N LEU A 335 3.76 20.79 -23.04
CA LEU A 335 4.77 20.24 -23.95
C LEU A 335 4.37 20.52 -25.40
N LYS A 336 5.31 20.99 -26.23
CA LYS A 336 5.04 21.23 -27.67
C LYS A 336 4.88 19.93 -28.46
N THR A 337 5.60 18.88 -28.06
CA THR A 337 5.58 17.58 -28.74
C THR A 337 6.04 16.46 -27.81
N ILE A 338 5.55 15.24 -28.04
CA ILE A 338 6.07 14.04 -27.39
C ILE A 338 7.25 13.52 -28.20
N THR A 339 8.46 13.69 -27.66
CA THR A 339 9.71 13.33 -28.33
C THR A 339 10.09 11.87 -28.06
N THR A 340 11.01 11.33 -28.86
CA THR A 340 11.61 10.01 -28.63
C THR A 340 12.30 9.91 -27.26
N LYS A 341 12.83 11.02 -26.73
CA LYS A 341 13.38 11.10 -25.37
C LYS A 341 12.30 10.88 -24.31
N HIS A 342 11.12 11.49 -24.46
CA HIS A 342 10.01 11.27 -23.51
C HIS A 342 9.54 9.81 -23.54
N LEU A 343 9.42 9.21 -24.74
CA LEU A 343 9.06 7.80 -24.91
C LEU A 343 10.07 6.87 -24.24
N ALA A 344 11.37 7.08 -24.48
CA ALA A 344 12.43 6.27 -23.89
C ALA A 344 12.42 6.37 -22.35
N LEU A 345 12.36 7.58 -21.79
CA LEU A 345 12.31 7.75 -20.33
C LEU A 345 11.05 7.10 -19.72
N THR A 346 9.89 7.26 -20.36
CA THR A 346 8.64 6.63 -19.92
C THR A 346 8.78 5.11 -19.88
N SER A 347 9.29 4.51 -20.97
CA SER A 347 9.55 3.08 -21.04
C SER A 347 10.49 2.62 -19.91
N ARG A 348 11.52 3.41 -19.60
CA ARG A 348 12.45 3.09 -18.50
C ARG A 348 11.79 3.11 -17.13
N CYS A 349 10.98 4.13 -16.86
CA CYS A 349 10.20 4.24 -15.62
C CYS A 349 9.24 3.05 -15.48
N LEU A 350 8.54 2.64 -16.55
CA LEU A 350 7.64 1.49 -16.52
C LEU A 350 8.40 0.19 -16.24
N ASN A 351 9.57 -0.02 -16.85
CA ASN A 351 10.43 -1.17 -16.58
C ASN A 351 10.90 -1.22 -15.12
N LEU A 352 11.24 -0.08 -14.52
CA LEU A 352 11.57 -0.02 -13.09
C LEU A 352 10.40 -0.51 -12.23
N ILE A 353 9.18 -0.04 -12.50
CA ILE A 353 8.00 -0.48 -11.74
C ILE A 353 7.76 -1.98 -11.95
N VAL A 354 7.87 -2.48 -13.19
CA VAL A 354 7.78 -3.92 -13.49
C VAL A 354 8.79 -4.73 -12.69
N TYR A 355 10.03 -4.25 -12.58
CA TYR A 355 11.09 -4.92 -11.80
C TYR A 355 10.70 -5.08 -10.33
N PHE A 356 10.04 -4.10 -9.73
CA PHE A 356 9.66 -4.14 -8.30
C PHE A 356 8.33 -4.80 -7.99
N ILE A 357 7.43 -4.99 -8.96
CA ILE A 357 6.13 -5.67 -8.75
C ILE A 357 6.30 -7.06 -8.07
N PRO A 358 7.25 -7.93 -8.45
CA PRO A 358 7.46 -9.21 -7.78
C PRO A 358 7.80 -9.09 -6.28
N TYR A 359 8.62 -8.11 -5.89
CA TYR A 359 8.96 -7.86 -4.49
C TYR A 359 7.73 -7.42 -3.69
N VAL A 360 6.91 -6.55 -4.27
CA VAL A 360 5.63 -6.11 -3.69
C VAL A 360 4.68 -7.29 -3.54
N LYS A 361 4.52 -8.10 -4.59
CA LYS A 361 3.68 -9.30 -4.59
C LYS A 361 4.10 -10.26 -3.46
N ASN A 362 5.38 -10.60 -3.38
CA ASN A 362 5.92 -11.50 -2.35
C ASN A 362 5.70 -10.96 -0.93
N HIS A 363 5.84 -9.64 -0.73
CA HIS A 363 5.61 -9.00 0.56
C HIS A 363 4.19 -9.20 1.08
N PHE A 364 3.19 -8.98 0.24
CA PHE A 364 1.78 -9.17 0.61
C PHE A 364 1.43 -10.66 0.71
N GLN A 365 1.94 -11.51 -0.20
CA GLN A 365 1.72 -12.96 -0.17
C GLN A 365 2.21 -13.60 1.13
N SER A 366 3.39 -13.20 1.62
CA SER A 366 3.95 -13.73 2.87
C SER A 366 3.08 -13.45 4.11
N LYS A 367 2.15 -12.48 4.01
CA LYS A 367 1.31 -12.01 5.12
C LYS A 367 -0.18 -12.39 4.97
N ILE A 368 -0.58 -12.91 3.81
CA ILE A 368 -1.97 -13.31 3.54
C ILE A 368 -2.10 -14.83 3.64
N PRO A 369 -3.09 -15.37 4.36
CA PRO A 369 -3.32 -16.81 4.43
C PRO A 369 -3.55 -17.43 3.04
N VAL A 370 -2.97 -18.61 2.79
CA VAL A 370 -2.96 -19.33 1.49
C VAL A 370 -4.36 -19.45 0.83
N LYS A 371 -5.43 -19.51 1.63
CA LYS A 371 -6.82 -19.60 1.13
C LYS A 371 -7.32 -18.34 0.40
N GLN A 372 -6.60 -17.21 0.46
CA GLN A 372 -7.00 -15.92 -0.12
C GLN A 372 -6.13 -15.46 -1.32
N GLN A 373 -5.38 -16.37 -1.97
CA GLN A 373 -4.44 -16.09 -3.07
C GLN A 373 -5.05 -15.57 -4.41
N LYS A 374 -6.29 -15.05 -4.43
CA LYS A 374 -6.82 -14.34 -5.61
C LYS A 374 -5.97 -13.13 -6.03
N LEU A 375 -5.18 -12.60 -5.09
CA LEU A 375 -4.26 -11.48 -5.25
C LEU A 375 -3.15 -11.73 -6.28
N ASP A 376 -2.69 -12.98 -6.44
CA ASP A 376 -1.58 -13.30 -7.35
C ASP A 376 -1.91 -12.95 -8.78
N LYS A 377 -3.11 -13.33 -9.21
CA LYS A 377 -3.63 -13.05 -10.54
C LYS A 377 -3.75 -11.54 -10.80
N GLN A 378 -4.02 -10.75 -9.77
CA GLN A 378 -4.13 -9.29 -9.91
C GLN A 378 -2.76 -8.67 -10.18
N PHE A 379 -1.72 -9.03 -9.43
CA PHE A 379 -0.36 -8.53 -9.69
C PHE A 379 0.20 -9.02 -11.02
N ASP A 380 -0.09 -10.27 -11.41
CA ASP A 380 0.31 -10.79 -12.73
C ASP A 380 -0.39 -10.03 -13.86
N GLN A 381 -1.68 -9.70 -13.69
CA GLN A 381 -2.41 -8.85 -14.62
C GLN A 381 -1.82 -7.44 -14.68
N VAL A 382 -1.44 -6.84 -13.55
CA VAL A 382 -0.75 -5.53 -13.52
C VAL A 382 0.56 -5.61 -14.29
N THR A 383 1.37 -6.63 -14.06
CA THR A 383 2.63 -6.83 -14.80
C THR A 383 2.37 -6.89 -16.31
N LYS A 384 1.35 -7.66 -16.72
CA LYS A 384 0.99 -7.79 -18.14
C LYS A 384 0.58 -6.47 -18.78
N ILE A 385 -0.22 -5.63 -18.12
CA ILE A 385 -0.63 -4.33 -18.69
C ILE A 385 0.52 -3.32 -18.79
N TYR A 386 1.52 -3.39 -17.90
CA TYR A 386 2.73 -2.57 -18.01
C TYR A 386 3.61 -3.03 -19.18
N LEU A 387 3.81 -4.34 -19.33
CA LEU A 387 4.57 -4.91 -20.44
C LEU A 387 3.91 -4.60 -21.80
N GLU A 388 2.58 -4.63 -21.87
CA GLU A 388 1.84 -4.20 -23.07
C GLU A 388 2.10 -2.73 -23.38
N HIS A 389 2.05 -1.87 -22.37
CA HIS A 389 2.29 -0.44 -22.54
C HIS A 389 3.74 -0.16 -23.01
N ILE A 390 4.74 -0.87 -22.46
CA ILE A 390 6.14 -0.79 -22.91
C ILE A 390 6.26 -1.18 -24.39
N ARG A 391 5.53 -2.21 -24.82
CA ARG A 391 5.49 -2.63 -26.23
C ARG A 391 4.88 -1.56 -27.12
N GLU A 392 3.76 -0.97 -26.72
CA GLU A 392 3.11 0.11 -27.47
C GLU A 392 3.98 1.38 -27.58
N ILE A 393 4.73 1.71 -26.53
CA ILE A 393 5.75 2.78 -26.60
C ILE A 393 6.83 2.45 -27.64
N SER A 394 7.28 1.19 -27.68
CA SER A 394 8.28 0.73 -28.65
C SER A 394 7.74 0.80 -30.08
N HIS A 395 6.49 0.38 -30.32
CA HIS A 395 5.83 0.54 -31.62
C HIS A 395 5.69 2.01 -32.01
N LYS A 396 5.33 2.89 -31.07
CA LYS A 396 5.23 4.33 -31.34
C LYS A 396 6.58 4.94 -31.71
N LEU A 397 7.65 4.52 -31.05
CA LEU A 397 9.02 4.93 -31.39
C LEU A 397 9.38 4.50 -32.83
N GLU A 398 9.11 3.26 -33.20
CA GLU A 398 9.35 2.75 -34.56
C GLU A 398 8.53 3.51 -35.62
N SER A 399 7.27 3.83 -35.33
CA SER A 399 6.42 4.64 -36.20
C SER A 399 7.00 6.04 -36.43
N ILE A 400 7.47 6.73 -35.38
CA ILE A 400 8.09 8.06 -35.50
C ILE A 400 9.33 8.01 -36.41
N ILE A 401 10.15 6.96 -36.28
CA ILE A 401 11.35 6.78 -37.11
C ILE A 401 10.96 6.46 -38.56
N SER A 402 9.93 5.65 -38.78
CA SER A 402 9.39 5.36 -40.12
C SER A 402 8.90 6.64 -40.81
N ASP A 403 8.12 7.47 -40.12
CA ASP A 403 7.61 8.74 -40.66
C ASP A 403 8.74 9.71 -41.03
N MET A 404 9.79 9.75 -40.19
CA MET A 404 11.01 10.48 -40.47
C MET A 404 11.66 10.00 -41.77
N PHE A 405 11.86 8.68 -41.95
CA PHE A 405 12.46 8.16 -43.18
C PHE A 405 11.67 8.59 -44.41
N GLU A 406 10.35 8.43 -44.39
CA GLU A 406 9.52 8.84 -45.51
C GLU A 406 9.63 10.34 -45.81
N ALA A 407 9.64 11.19 -44.77
CA ALA A 407 9.76 12.63 -44.95
C ALA A 407 11.10 13.05 -45.59
N GLN A 408 12.20 12.35 -45.26
CA GLN A 408 13.51 12.62 -45.84
C GLN A 408 13.64 12.05 -47.26
N LEU A 409 13.15 10.82 -47.49
CA LEU A 409 13.17 10.18 -48.80
C LEU A 409 12.26 10.92 -49.80
N ARG A 410 11.11 11.44 -49.38
CA ARG A 410 10.24 12.27 -50.25
C ARG A 410 10.94 13.49 -50.86
N LYS A 411 11.98 14.01 -50.20
CA LYS A 411 12.76 15.19 -50.65
C LYS A 411 14.06 14.82 -51.36
N TRP A 412 14.43 13.55 -51.34
CA TRP A 412 15.69 13.09 -51.85
C TRP A 412 15.60 12.82 -53.36
N GLU A 413 16.68 13.16 -54.06
CA GLU A 413 16.87 12.89 -55.48
C GLU A 413 18.23 12.23 -55.66
N VAL A 414 18.35 11.33 -56.64
CA VAL A 414 19.61 10.60 -56.90
C VAL A 414 20.57 11.49 -57.70
N LYS A 415 21.22 12.42 -57.00
CA LYS A 415 22.20 13.37 -57.57
C LYS A 415 23.28 13.76 -56.55
N ALA A 416 24.39 14.31 -57.03
CA ALA A 416 25.42 14.89 -56.18
C ALA A 416 24.90 16.14 -55.42
N PRO A 417 25.44 16.46 -54.23
CA PRO A 417 26.54 15.79 -53.51
C PRO A 417 26.12 14.55 -52.71
N VAL A 418 27.07 13.66 -52.44
CA VAL A 418 26.92 12.50 -51.55
C VAL A 418 27.91 12.66 -50.36
N PRO A 419 27.47 12.55 -49.09
CA PRO A 419 26.10 12.26 -48.66
C PRO A 419 25.15 13.44 -48.89
N SER A 420 23.93 13.15 -49.32
CA SER A 420 22.91 14.17 -49.51
C SER A 420 22.46 14.78 -48.18
N PRO A 421 21.83 15.97 -48.21
CA PRO A 421 21.20 16.55 -47.03
C PRO A 421 20.19 15.60 -46.36
N SER A 422 19.43 14.83 -47.15
CA SER A 422 18.45 13.85 -46.65
C SER A 422 19.11 12.70 -45.88
N PHE A 423 20.13 12.06 -46.45
CA PHE A 423 20.85 10.97 -45.76
C PHE A 423 21.64 11.44 -44.55
N THR A 424 22.18 12.67 -44.60
CA THR A 424 22.79 13.33 -43.44
C THR A 424 21.76 13.57 -42.33
N ALA A 425 20.56 14.05 -42.68
CA ALA A 425 19.49 14.27 -41.72
C ALA A 425 18.98 12.95 -41.10
N ILE A 426 18.83 11.89 -41.91
CA ILE A 426 18.49 10.54 -41.43
C ILE A 426 19.52 10.05 -40.42
N SER A 427 20.81 10.09 -40.78
CA SER A 427 21.91 9.64 -39.92
C SER A 427 21.96 10.42 -38.61
N LYS A 428 21.76 11.74 -38.66
CA LYS A 428 21.72 12.61 -37.48
C LYS A 428 20.56 12.26 -36.55
N GLN A 429 19.38 11.98 -37.09
CA GLN A 429 18.21 11.64 -36.27
C GLN A 429 18.32 10.23 -35.69
N LEU A 430 18.81 9.24 -36.45
CA LEU A 430 19.10 7.90 -35.92
C LEU A 430 20.13 7.93 -34.79
N THR A 431 21.18 8.75 -34.94
CA THR A 431 22.18 8.95 -33.87
C THR A 431 21.51 9.49 -32.60
N LYS A 432 20.63 10.50 -32.72
CA LYS A 432 19.88 11.03 -31.57
C LYS A 432 18.96 9.99 -30.93
N VAL A 433 18.23 9.23 -31.74
CA VAL A 433 17.36 8.16 -31.22
C VAL A 433 18.19 7.13 -30.47
N HIS A 434 19.31 6.69 -31.06
CA HIS A 434 20.24 5.77 -30.40
C HIS A 434 20.72 6.34 -29.06
N GLU A 435 21.15 7.60 -29.01
CA GLU A 435 21.57 8.28 -27.76
C GLU A 435 20.52 8.24 -26.65
N PHE A 436 19.23 8.34 -26.98
CA PHE A 436 18.17 8.29 -25.98
C PHE A 436 17.75 6.87 -25.59
N VAL A 437 17.88 5.92 -26.50
CA VAL A 437 17.35 4.56 -26.33
C VAL A 437 18.41 3.59 -25.79
N HIS A 438 19.69 3.78 -26.11
CA HIS A 438 20.78 2.89 -25.65
C HIS A 438 21.00 2.92 -24.13
N ASN A 439 20.64 4.02 -23.46
CA ASN A 439 20.73 4.18 -22.01
C ASN A 439 19.48 3.65 -21.27
N VAL A 440 18.50 3.15 -22.01
CA VAL A 440 17.18 2.77 -21.51
C VAL A 440 16.89 1.29 -21.74
N LEU A 441 17.32 0.76 -22.88
CA LEU A 441 17.05 -0.61 -23.30
C LEU A 441 18.27 -1.50 -23.12
N THR A 442 18.02 -2.79 -22.93
CA THR A 442 19.08 -3.80 -22.98
C THR A 442 19.69 -3.88 -24.39
N PRO A 443 20.93 -4.38 -24.53
CA PRO A 443 21.55 -4.54 -25.85
C PRO A 443 20.72 -5.39 -26.81
N GLU A 444 20.03 -6.42 -26.31
CA GLU A 444 19.18 -7.30 -27.13
C GLU A 444 17.93 -6.57 -27.67
N GLU A 445 17.25 -5.81 -26.81
CA GLU A 445 16.09 -5.01 -27.19
C GLU A 445 16.47 -3.90 -28.16
N LEU A 446 17.59 -3.20 -27.89
CA LEU A 446 18.14 -2.19 -28.79
C LEU A 446 18.43 -2.77 -30.16
N ASN A 447 19.10 -3.93 -30.21
CA ASN A 447 19.41 -4.63 -31.46
C ASN A 447 18.13 -5.00 -32.22
N THR A 448 17.11 -5.51 -31.52
CA THR A 448 15.82 -5.88 -32.10
C THR A 448 15.11 -4.68 -32.73
N ILE A 449 15.05 -3.55 -32.01
CA ILE A 449 14.44 -2.31 -32.53
C ILE A 449 15.22 -1.81 -33.75
N PHE A 450 16.55 -1.74 -33.68
CA PHE A 450 17.35 -1.27 -34.80
C PHE A 450 17.26 -2.20 -36.01
N HIS A 451 17.12 -3.52 -35.81
CA HIS A 451 16.88 -4.43 -36.92
C HIS A 451 15.54 -4.13 -37.63
N ARG A 452 14.45 -3.92 -36.87
CA ARG A 452 13.13 -3.53 -37.42
C ARG A 452 13.18 -2.17 -38.12
N VAL A 453 13.83 -1.18 -37.51
CA VAL A 453 14.05 0.15 -38.09
C VAL A 453 14.81 0.06 -39.42
N ASN A 454 15.87 -0.76 -39.48
CA ASN A 454 16.66 -0.94 -40.69
C ASN A 454 15.87 -1.63 -41.80
N ASN A 455 15.06 -2.65 -41.47
CA ASN A 455 14.19 -3.32 -42.44
C ASN A 455 13.10 -2.37 -42.97
N ASN A 456 12.53 -1.52 -42.10
CA ASN A 456 11.61 -0.48 -42.51
C ASN A 456 12.27 0.53 -43.47
N PHE A 457 13.48 1.02 -43.13
CA PHE A 457 14.24 1.91 -44.02
C PHE A 457 14.49 1.29 -45.40
N LYS A 458 14.95 0.02 -45.45
CA LYS A 458 15.14 -0.72 -46.71
C LYS A 458 13.86 -0.73 -47.55
N SER A 459 12.72 -1.08 -46.94
CA SER A 459 11.46 -1.13 -47.67
C SER A 459 11.07 0.23 -48.23
N LYS A 460 11.15 1.29 -47.43
CA LYS A 460 10.81 2.66 -47.87
C LYS A 460 11.74 3.17 -48.97
N LEU A 461 13.03 2.86 -48.86
CA LEU A 461 14.01 3.22 -49.88
C LEU A 461 13.73 2.50 -51.20
N ARG A 462 13.46 1.19 -51.15
CA ARG A 462 13.07 0.40 -52.34
C ARG A 462 11.84 0.98 -53.03
N ASP A 463 10.79 1.28 -52.28
CA ASP A 463 9.56 1.88 -52.83
C ASP A 463 9.81 3.27 -53.44
N HIS A 464 10.77 4.02 -52.90
CA HIS A 464 11.17 5.31 -53.44
C HIS A 464 12.02 5.19 -54.71
N LEU A 465 12.99 4.27 -54.75
CA LEU A 465 13.80 4.01 -55.94
C LEU A 465 12.94 3.51 -57.12
N ALA A 466 11.95 2.66 -56.84
CA ALA A 466 10.99 2.22 -57.84
C ALA A 466 10.19 3.40 -58.45
N ARG A 467 9.79 4.39 -57.63
CA ARG A 467 9.12 5.61 -58.10
C ARG A 467 10.03 6.51 -58.94
N LEU A 468 11.32 6.55 -58.62
CA LEU A 468 12.32 7.29 -59.39
C LEU A 468 12.81 6.52 -60.63
N GLN A 469 12.34 5.29 -60.85
CA GLN A 469 12.76 4.39 -61.93
C GLN A 469 14.27 4.10 -61.95
N VAL A 470 14.90 4.06 -60.77
CA VAL A 470 16.33 3.77 -60.64
C VAL A 470 16.52 2.25 -60.56
N ASN A 471 17.29 1.71 -61.52
CA ASN A 471 17.49 0.27 -61.68
C ASN A 471 18.88 -0.17 -61.19
N ASN A 472 19.02 -1.48 -60.96
CA ASN A 472 20.32 -2.12 -60.72
C ASN A 472 21.03 -2.41 -62.05
N ASP A 473 21.51 -1.33 -62.69
CA ASP A 473 22.16 -1.33 -63.99
C ASP A 473 23.68 -1.07 -63.93
N GLY A 474 24.21 -0.80 -62.73
CA GLY A 474 25.60 -0.39 -62.54
C GLY A 474 25.92 1.02 -63.05
N GLY A 475 24.90 1.80 -63.43
CA GLY A 475 25.05 3.15 -63.97
C GLY A 475 25.36 4.22 -62.92
N PRO A 476 25.48 5.50 -63.34
CA PRO A 476 25.85 6.59 -62.44
C PRO A 476 24.88 6.77 -61.26
N GLN A 477 23.57 6.64 -61.49
CA GLN A 477 22.56 6.72 -60.43
C GLN A 477 22.67 5.56 -59.44
N HIS A 478 22.85 4.32 -59.92
CA HIS A 478 23.14 3.16 -59.07
C HIS A 478 24.39 3.39 -58.19
N GLY A 479 25.45 3.97 -58.77
CA GLY A 479 26.67 4.35 -58.05
C GLY A 479 26.40 5.34 -56.91
N LEU A 480 25.61 6.39 -57.15
CA LEU A 480 25.23 7.38 -56.13
C LEU A 480 24.41 6.75 -55.00
N VAL A 481 23.43 5.88 -55.33
CA VAL A 481 22.65 5.14 -54.31
C VAL A 481 23.57 4.26 -53.47
N THR A 482 24.52 3.57 -54.09
CA THR A 482 25.48 2.71 -53.38
C THR A 482 26.37 3.51 -52.41
N GLN A 483 26.79 4.71 -52.80
CA GLN A 483 27.58 5.59 -51.93
C GLN A 483 26.75 6.11 -50.74
N GLU A 484 25.48 6.45 -50.94
CA GLU A 484 24.56 6.84 -49.86
C GLU A 484 24.30 5.71 -48.87
N LEU A 485 24.08 4.50 -49.37
CA LEU A 485 23.94 3.29 -48.55
C LEU A 485 25.21 2.99 -47.76
N THR A 486 26.38 3.19 -48.38
CA THR A 486 27.67 3.04 -47.70
C THR A 486 27.78 4.03 -46.53
N PHE A 487 27.39 5.29 -46.74
CA PHE A 487 27.36 6.30 -45.68
C PHE A 487 26.39 5.91 -44.55
N TYR A 488 25.18 5.46 -44.88
CA TYR A 488 24.19 4.99 -43.91
C TYR A 488 24.71 3.80 -43.08
N ILE A 489 25.28 2.77 -43.73
CA ILE A 489 25.84 1.59 -43.05
C ILE A 489 27.02 1.99 -42.15
N GLN A 490 27.88 2.91 -42.60
CA GLN A 490 28.96 3.44 -41.77
C GLN A 490 28.42 4.17 -40.53
N ASN A 491 27.31 4.91 -40.64
CA ASN A 491 26.66 5.51 -39.49
C ASN A 491 26.17 4.45 -38.49
N LEU A 492 25.48 3.39 -38.95
CA LEU A 492 25.03 2.30 -38.08
C LEU A 492 26.19 1.57 -37.40
N LYS A 493 27.29 1.32 -38.11
CA LYS A 493 28.51 0.73 -37.53
C LYS A 493 29.10 1.60 -36.41
N LYS A 494 29.08 2.92 -36.56
CA LYS A 494 29.52 3.86 -35.50
C LYS A 494 28.64 3.77 -34.26
N LEU A 495 27.34 3.51 -34.44
CA LEU A 495 26.39 3.32 -33.34
C LEU A 495 26.49 1.94 -32.68
N LYS A 496 27.30 1.00 -33.22
CA LYS A 496 27.44 -0.39 -32.74
C LYS A 496 26.12 -1.18 -32.71
N VAL A 497 25.20 -0.85 -33.60
CA VAL A 497 23.92 -1.57 -33.78
C VAL A 497 24.02 -2.58 -34.92
N PRO A 498 23.12 -3.59 -35.01
CA PRO A 498 23.21 -4.64 -36.01
C PRO A 498 23.14 -4.06 -37.42
N CYS A 499 24.08 -4.50 -38.27
CA CYS A 499 24.28 -3.99 -39.62
C CYS A 499 24.01 -5.08 -40.68
N ASP A 500 22.99 -5.92 -40.49
CA ASP A 500 22.57 -6.91 -41.50
C ASP A 500 21.81 -6.23 -42.64
N PHE A 501 22.52 -5.39 -43.36
CA PHE A 501 22.01 -4.55 -44.43
C PHE A 501 22.44 -5.13 -45.79
N ASN A 502 21.78 -6.19 -46.23
CA ASN A 502 21.96 -6.71 -47.59
C ASN A 502 21.41 -5.69 -48.61
N THR A 503 22.30 -5.11 -49.40
CA THR A 503 21.96 -4.13 -50.45
C THR A 503 21.36 -4.78 -51.69
N ASN A 504 21.51 -6.09 -51.86
CA ASN A 504 20.99 -6.80 -53.04
C ASN A 504 19.46 -6.91 -53.00
N ASP A 505 18.87 -6.98 -51.81
CA ASP A 505 17.41 -7.12 -51.61
C ASP A 505 16.64 -5.79 -51.79
N LEU A 506 17.37 -4.68 -52.00
CA LEU A 506 16.78 -3.36 -52.28
C LEU A 506 16.28 -3.23 -53.71
N TRP A 507 16.86 -4.00 -54.63
CA TRP A 507 16.55 -3.92 -56.04
C TRP A 507 15.45 -4.93 -56.37
N GLN A 508 14.47 -4.54 -57.17
CA GLN A 508 13.47 -5.50 -57.66
C GLN A 508 14.19 -6.62 -58.42
N SER A 509 13.80 -7.87 -58.17
CA SER A 509 14.29 -9.02 -58.93
C SER A 509 13.95 -8.80 -60.41
N ARG A 510 14.97 -8.92 -61.27
CA ARG A 510 14.84 -8.75 -62.72
C ARG A 510 13.73 -9.59 -63.34
#